data_AF-A0A2V6DFK3-F1
#
_entry.id   AF-A0A2V6DFK3-F1
#
_cell.length_a   1.000
_cell.length_b   1.000
_cell.length_c   1.000
_cell.angle_alpha   90.00
_cell.angle_beta   90.00
_cell.angle_gamma   90.00
#
_symmetry.space_group_name_H-M   'P 1'
#
loop_
_entity.id
_entity.type
_entity.pdbx_description
1 polymer ?
#
loop_
_entity_poly.entity_id
_entity_poly.type
_entity_poly.pdbx_seq_one_letter_code
_entity_poly.pdbx_strand_id
1 'polypeptide(L)'
;LFNKDPVEMMRAIEIAQEKQLEPSPELADMLSRKIGLITHPFRYAREPREMFRRILSRKGEVGRALRLMHRLDFLGQYIPEFGQLTCLVQHEFFHRYTADEHTLVCIDKLDALARTENRKLIEYRKLFEKLTDPFVLYLALLLHDTGKAVGARPHSEASAVFAQRVARRLQLDPRERKMLILLVDHHVTLSNIAQRRNIDDPVTVSEFAAIVKDQNNLDALMLLTLADGQGTSDVNWSDWKETLVWQLYHATTQYLADRHSFYDRAKTAREARETLVQVRLGPDYEEEIEAHFDFMPDHYFRAFKVADIVAHVELFRRFYDSTCFGETPLAPVFSWEPMPDQGHTVLTLCGWDRQQLLSKIAGSISLVPLNILSADIYTRGDHVALDVFRVSDLRGGAVVNEREMALVESTLRKALEPDGTDLNPLLAQARKKGRRSPVADLEFPSRVSIDNQADPYFTLIEIQTPDRIGLLHDLLQCFSRNEIDIALARISTESGAAIDTFYITDRRSHSKLTGTQRMNTLHQELHAAALGS
;
A
#
# COMPACT_ATOMS: atom_id res chain seq x y z
N LEU A 1 -43.78 25.48 -4.26
CA LEU A 1 -43.28 24.42 -5.15
C LEU A 1 -43.11 23.11 -4.38
N PHE A 2 -42.05 22.96 -3.57
CA PHE A 2 -41.67 21.69 -2.94
C PHE A 2 -42.71 21.04 -2.00
N ASN A 3 -43.56 21.82 -1.30
CA ASN A 3 -44.65 21.23 -0.50
C ASN A 3 -45.69 20.49 -1.36
N LYS A 4 -45.85 20.89 -2.64
CA LYS A 4 -46.78 20.24 -3.57
C LYS A 4 -46.12 19.04 -4.24
N ASP A 5 -44.87 19.22 -4.65
CA ASP A 5 -44.08 18.17 -5.28
C ASP A 5 -42.63 18.22 -4.76
N PRO A 6 -42.28 17.37 -3.78
CA PRO A 6 -40.91 17.30 -3.26
C PRO A 6 -39.89 16.80 -4.30
N VAL A 7 -40.33 16.09 -5.36
CA VAL A 7 -39.44 15.53 -6.39
C VAL A 7 -38.67 16.63 -7.11
N GLU A 8 -39.29 17.81 -7.24
CA GLU A 8 -38.68 19.02 -7.80
C GLU A 8 -37.40 19.45 -7.07
N MET A 9 -37.20 19.05 -5.81
CA MET A 9 -35.95 19.33 -5.09
C MET A 9 -34.76 18.61 -5.73
N MET A 10 -34.92 17.31 -6.05
CA MET A 10 -33.87 16.55 -6.74
C MET A 10 -33.75 16.98 -8.21
N ARG A 11 -34.87 17.34 -8.85
CA ARG A 11 -34.86 17.88 -10.21
C ARG A 11 -34.04 19.17 -10.31
N ALA A 12 -34.15 20.06 -9.33
CA ALA A 12 -33.35 21.28 -9.30
C ALA A 12 -31.84 20.99 -9.27
N ILE A 13 -31.42 19.99 -8.48
CA ILE A 13 -30.02 19.54 -8.42
C ILE A 13 -29.59 18.91 -9.74
N GLU A 14 -30.42 18.04 -10.33
CA GLU A 14 -30.16 17.44 -11.65
C GLU A 14 -29.92 18.54 -12.69
N ILE A 15 -30.87 19.48 -12.84
CA ILE A 15 -30.77 20.61 -13.79
C ILE A 15 -29.52 21.45 -13.52
N ALA A 16 -29.19 21.72 -12.25
CA ALA A 16 -27.98 22.46 -11.89
C ALA A 16 -26.72 21.75 -12.40
N GLN A 17 -26.63 20.43 -12.27
CA GLN A 17 -25.55 19.64 -12.84
C GLN A 17 -25.57 19.70 -14.38
N GLU A 18 -26.72 19.45 -15.02
CA GLU A 18 -26.80 19.39 -16.49
C GLU A 18 -26.45 20.70 -17.18
N LYS A 19 -26.80 21.82 -16.55
CA LYS A 19 -26.56 23.17 -17.06
C LYS A 19 -25.28 23.78 -16.52
N GLN A 20 -24.57 23.06 -15.65
CA GLN A 20 -23.39 23.57 -14.94
C GLN A 20 -23.66 24.89 -14.19
N LEU A 21 -24.84 25.04 -13.59
CA LEU A 21 -25.29 26.24 -12.86
C LEU A 21 -25.28 26.01 -11.35
N GLU A 22 -25.08 27.08 -10.57
CA GLU A 22 -25.36 27.06 -9.13
C GLU A 22 -26.79 27.55 -8.87
N PRO A 23 -27.51 26.99 -7.89
CA PRO A 23 -28.78 27.55 -7.44
C PRO A 23 -28.60 28.99 -6.97
N SER A 24 -29.60 29.84 -7.22
CA SER A 24 -29.62 31.16 -6.59
C SER A 24 -29.72 31.03 -5.06
N PRO A 25 -29.26 32.02 -4.28
CA PRO A 25 -29.38 31.99 -2.83
C PRO A 25 -30.81 31.73 -2.33
N GLU A 26 -31.82 32.26 -3.03
CA GLU A 26 -33.24 32.07 -2.72
C GLU A 26 -33.65 30.61 -2.93
N LEU A 27 -33.23 29.99 -4.04
CA LEU A 27 -33.53 28.58 -4.31
C LEU A 27 -32.80 27.67 -3.31
N ALA A 28 -31.56 27.99 -2.95
CA ALA A 28 -30.79 27.25 -1.95
C ALA A 28 -31.44 27.31 -0.56
N ASP A 29 -31.85 28.50 -0.09
CA ASP A 29 -32.59 28.67 1.17
C ASP A 29 -33.94 27.93 1.14
N MET A 30 -34.67 28.00 0.02
CA MET A 30 -35.92 27.26 -0.16
C MET A 30 -35.72 25.73 -0.07
N LEU A 31 -34.65 25.20 -0.65
CA LEU A 31 -34.31 23.77 -0.58
C LEU A 31 -33.96 23.36 0.85
N SER A 32 -33.05 24.10 1.50
CA SER A 32 -32.58 23.80 2.86
C SER A 32 -33.71 23.83 3.89
N ARG A 33 -34.59 24.84 3.86
CA ARG A 33 -35.76 24.93 4.77
C ARG A 33 -36.77 23.80 4.59
N LYS A 34 -36.72 23.09 3.47
CA LYS A 34 -37.64 22.01 3.12
C LYS A 34 -37.01 20.63 3.14
N ILE A 35 -35.80 20.51 3.72
CA ILE A 35 -35.07 19.25 3.78
C ILE A 35 -35.84 18.12 4.48
N GLY A 36 -36.70 18.47 5.45
CA GLY A 36 -37.57 17.52 6.14
C GLY A 36 -38.61 16.82 5.23
N LEU A 37 -38.78 17.27 3.99
CA LEU A 37 -39.63 16.59 3.00
C LEU A 37 -38.98 15.31 2.43
N ILE A 38 -37.67 15.10 2.63
CA ILE A 38 -36.92 13.89 2.25
C ILE A 38 -37.22 12.76 3.25
N THR A 39 -38.48 12.34 3.25
CA THR A 39 -39.01 11.31 4.14
C THR A 39 -38.69 9.90 3.64
N HIS A 40 -39.08 8.87 4.40
CA HIS A 40 -38.96 7.49 3.94
C HIS A 40 -39.69 7.26 2.60
N PRO A 41 -40.96 7.69 2.38
CA PRO A 41 -41.60 7.59 1.06
C PRO A 41 -40.79 8.21 -0.07
N PHE A 42 -40.22 9.40 0.14
CA PHE A 42 -39.39 10.08 -0.87
C PHE A 42 -38.17 9.24 -1.28
N ARG A 43 -37.46 8.66 -0.30
CA ARG A 43 -36.26 7.84 -0.54
C ARG A 43 -36.51 6.55 -1.32
N TYR A 44 -37.74 6.04 -1.34
CA TYR A 44 -38.13 4.83 -2.08
C TYR A 44 -38.88 5.13 -3.38
N ALA A 45 -39.22 6.40 -3.63
CA ALA A 45 -39.91 6.82 -4.84
C ALA A 45 -39.05 6.59 -6.10
N ARG A 46 -39.73 6.29 -7.20
CA ARG A 46 -39.07 5.95 -8.48
C ARG A 46 -38.34 7.14 -9.10
N GLU A 47 -38.97 8.30 -9.15
CA GLU A 47 -38.40 9.47 -9.84
C GLU A 47 -37.12 10.02 -9.19
N PRO A 48 -37.05 10.25 -7.85
CA PRO A 48 -35.78 10.57 -7.19
C PRO A 48 -34.69 9.53 -7.44
N ARG A 49 -35.03 8.24 -7.36
CA ARG A 49 -34.07 7.16 -7.63
C ARG A 49 -33.48 7.24 -9.04
N GLU A 50 -34.31 7.47 -10.05
CA GLU A 50 -33.85 7.57 -11.45
C GLU A 50 -33.04 8.85 -11.69
N MET A 51 -33.42 9.98 -11.09
CA MET A 51 -32.64 11.22 -11.13
C MET A 51 -31.27 11.05 -10.47
N PHE A 52 -31.23 10.46 -9.28
CA PHE A 52 -29.96 10.22 -8.57
C PHE A 52 -29.01 9.33 -9.38
N ARG A 53 -29.55 8.28 -10.02
CA ARG A 53 -28.76 7.47 -10.97
C ARG A 53 -28.18 8.31 -12.09
N ARG A 54 -28.99 9.15 -12.75
CA ARG A 54 -28.50 10.03 -13.83
C ARG A 54 -27.43 11.00 -13.34
N ILE A 55 -27.58 11.55 -12.13
CA ILE A 55 -26.58 12.43 -11.51
C ILE A 55 -25.24 11.71 -11.38
N LEU A 56 -25.24 10.50 -10.80
CA LEU A 56 -24.02 9.70 -10.61
C LEU A 56 -23.46 9.09 -11.91
N SER A 57 -24.23 9.11 -13.01
CA SER A 57 -23.78 8.55 -14.31
C SER A 57 -22.99 9.57 -15.15
N ARG A 58 -22.94 10.85 -14.75
CA ARG A 58 -22.25 11.93 -15.49
C ARG A 58 -20.79 12.07 -15.07
N LYS A 59 -19.91 11.29 -15.71
CA LYS A 59 -18.45 11.33 -15.48
C LYS A 59 -17.89 12.75 -15.48
N GLY A 60 -17.14 13.11 -14.44
CA GLY A 60 -16.49 14.41 -14.33
C GLY A 60 -17.40 15.56 -13.88
N GLU A 61 -18.66 15.26 -13.54
CA GLU A 61 -19.63 16.26 -13.06
C GLU A 61 -20.32 15.83 -11.75
N VAL A 62 -19.92 14.72 -11.13
CA VAL A 62 -20.62 14.12 -9.99
C VAL A 62 -20.29 14.83 -8.67
N GLY A 63 -19.02 15.14 -8.43
CA GLY A 63 -18.53 15.77 -7.20
C GLY A 63 -19.22 17.10 -6.92
N ARG A 64 -19.36 17.95 -7.96
CA ARG A 64 -20.09 19.22 -7.84
C ARG A 64 -21.55 19.02 -7.40
N ALA A 65 -22.25 18.06 -8.01
CA ALA A 65 -23.64 17.79 -7.67
C ALA A 65 -23.77 17.24 -6.23
N LEU A 66 -22.91 16.31 -5.84
CA LEU A 66 -22.91 15.76 -4.48
C LEU A 66 -22.51 16.78 -3.43
N ARG A 67 -21.54 17.66 -3.70
CA ARG A 67 -21.19 18.79 -2.83
C ARG A 67 -22.34 19.77 -2.68
N LEU A 68 -23.07 20.07 -3.76
CA LEU A 68 -24.29 20.87 -3.67
C LEU A 68 -25.34 20.19 -2.79
N MET A 69 -25.57 18.89 -2.98
CA MET A 69 -26.49 18.12 -2.14
C MET A 69 -26.04 18.10 -0.67
N HIS A 70 -24.74 17.97 -0.40
CA HIS A 70 -24.19 17.96 0.96
C HIS A 70 -24.36 19.31 1.65
N ARG A 71 -24.01 20.41 0.98
CA ARG A 71 -24.19 21.79 1.50
C ARG A 71 -25.63 22.13 1.85
N LEU A 72 -26.60 21.48 1.21
CA LEU A 72 -28.04 21.68 1.45
C LEU A 72 -28.62 20.68 2.47
N ASP A 73 -27.79 19.85 3.11
CA ASP A 73 -28.18 18.68 3.92
C ASP A 73 -28.98 17.61 3.16
N PHE A 74 -29.12 17.76 1.84
CA PHE A 74 -29.92 16.88 0.99
C PHE A 74 -29.29 15.50 0.89
N LEU A 75 -27.97 15.44 0.71
CA LEU A 75 -27.25 14.18 0.50
C LEU A 75 -27.39 13.27 1.71
N GLY A 76 -27.12 13.78 2.91
CA GLY A 76 -27.23 13.02 4.15
C GLY A 76 -28.66 12.58 4.45
N GLN A 77 -29.68 13.37 4.07
CA GLN A 77 -31.08 12.95 4.25
C GLN A 77 -31.52 11.91 3.22
N TYR A 78 -31.02 11.98 1.98
CA TYR A 78 -31.35 11.02 0.92
C TYR A 78 -30.61 9.68 1.08
N ILE A 79 -29.34 9.73 1.49
CA ILE A 79 -28.47 8.60 1.82
C ILE A 79 -28.04 8.72 3.29
N PRO A 80 -28.88 8.29 4.26
CA PRO A 80 -28.57 8.41 5.69
C PRO A 80 -27.32 7.67 6.13
N GLU A 81 -26.92 6.63 5.41
CA GLU A 81 -25.68 5.91 5.67
C GLU A 81 -24.46 6.83 5.49
N PHE A 82 -24.48 7.71 4.47
CA PHE A 82 -23.49 8.77 4.30
C PHE A 82 -23.71 9.92 5.28
N GLY A 83 -24.96 10.29 5.56
CA GLY A 83 -25.29 11.37 6.50
C GLY A 83 -24.66 11.20 7.90
N GLN A 84 -24.44 9.96 8.33
CA GLN A 84 -23.77 9.66 9.61
C GLN A 84 -22.26 9.99 9.62
N LEU A 85 -21.64 10.21 8.45
CA LEU A 85 -20.24 10.62 8.32
C LEU A 85 -20.05 12.14 8.45
N THR A 86 -21.13 12.92 8.49
CA THR A 86 -21.06 14.38 8.49
C THR A 86 -20.31 14.88 9.73
N CYS A 87 -19.22 15.61 9.52
CA CYS A 87 -18.32 16.08 10.58
C CYS A 87 -17.70 14.97 11.45
N LEU A 88 -17.67 13.72 10.98
CA LEU A 88 -17.06 12.61 11.72
C LEU A 88 -15.53 12.67 11.62
N VAL A 89 -14.86 12.85 12.76
CA VAL A 89 -13.39 12.85 12.84
C VAL A 89 -12.86 11.42 12.64
N GLN A 90 -11.80 11.30 11.83
CA GLN A 90 -11.12 10.04 11.54
C GLN A 90 -9.84 9.96 12.39
N HIS A 91 -9.51 8.77 12.89
CA HIS A 91 -8.41 8.58 13.85
C HIS A 91 -7.21 7.81 13.25
N GLU A 92 -7.23 7.51 11.95
CA GLU A 92 -6.11 6.92 11.22
C GLU A 92 -5.07 7.99 10.78
N PHE A 93 -3.79 7.62 10.73
CA PHE A 93 -2.62 8.50 10.56
C PHE A 93 -2.65 9.44 9.34
N PHE A 94 -3.44 9.11 8.31
CA PHE A 94 -3.36 9.74 7.00
C PHE A 94 -4.57 10.63 6.65
N HIS A 95 -5.64 10.64 7.45
CA HIS A 95 -6.84 11.41 7.11
C HIS A 95 -6.73 12.87 7.58
N ARG A 96 -6.64 13.79 6.61
CA ARG A 96 -6.71 15.24 6.87
C ARG A 96 -8.13 15.77 7.06
N TYR A 97 -9.12 15.06 6.50
CA TYR A 97 -10.51 15.49 6.40
C TYR A 97 -11.42 14.67 7.30
N THR A 98 -12.57 15.24 7.70
CA THR A 98 -13.68 14.45 8.26
C THR A 98 -14.16 13.43 7.23
N ALA A 99 -14.79 12.34 7.68
CA ALA A 99 -15.12 11.21 6.81
C ALA A 99 -16.03 11.57 5.62
N ASP A 100 -16.97 12.51 5.82
CA ASP A 100 -17.80 13.07 4.76
C ASP A 100 -16.99 13.86 3.73
N GLU A 101 -16.14 14.80 4.19
CA GLU A 101 -15.33 15.62 3.30
C GLU A 101 -14.29 14.78 2.56
N HIS A 102 -13.66 13.81 3.24
CA HIS A 102 -12.79 12.83 2.60
C HIS A 102 -13.50 12.10 1.46
N THR A 103 -14.71 11.60 1.70
CA THR A 103 -15.52 10.92 0.68
C THR A 103 -15.79 11.84 -0.53
N LEU A 104 -16.15 13.11 -0.29
CA LEU A 104 -16.39 14.07 -1.38
C LEU A 104 -15.11 14.46 -2.13
N VAL A 105 -13.98 14.59 -1.44
CA VAL A 105 -12.67 14.79 -2.06
C VAL A 105 -12.31 13.60 -2.96
N CYS A 106 -12.52 12.36 -2.52
CA CYS A 106 -12.27 11.18 -3.37
C CYS A 106 -13.09 11.25 -4.67
N ILE A 107 -14.36 11.65 -4.57
CA ILE A 107 -15.24 11.83 -5.74
C ILE A 107 -14.71 12.94 -6.66
N ASP A 108 -14.22 14.05 -6.11
CA ASP A 108 -13.61 15.12 -6.93
C ASP A 108 -12.33 14.65 -7.64
N LYS A 109 -11.50 13.83 -6.96
CA LYS A 109 -10.29 13.25 -7.57
C LYS A 109 -10.66 12.33 -8.74
N LEU A 110 -11.72 11.52 -8.60
CA LEU A 110 -12.24 10.71 -9.69
C LEU A 110 -12.79 11.57 -10.84
N ASP A 111 -13.56 12.62 -10.53
CA ASP A 111 -14.07 13.57 -11.53
C ASP A 111 -12.96 14.24 -12.34
N ALA A 112 -11.87 14.62 -11.68
CA ALA A 112 -10.73 15.27 -12.30
C ALA A 112 -10.07 14.40 -13.39
N LEU A 113 -10.18 13.06 -13.30
CA LEU A 113 -9.65 12.16 -14.33
C LEU A 113 -10.28 12.39 -15.70
N ALA A 114 -11.54 12.84 -15.77
CA ALA A 114 -12.23 13.09 -17.03
C ALA A 114 -11.51 14.12 -17.92
N ARG A 115 -10.73 15.03 -17.32
CA ARG A 115 -10.09 16.15 -18.01
C ARG A 115 -8.59 16.26 -17.73
N THR A 116 -8.01 15.28 -17.04
CA THR A 116 -6.59 15.35 -16.65
C THR A 116 -5.67 15.26 -17.86
N GLU A 117 -4.65 16.10 -17.86
CA GLU A 117 -3.51 16.07 -18.79
C GLU A 117 -2.22 15.64 -18.07
N ASN A 118 -2.31 15.35 -16.76
CA ASN A 118 -1.16 14.89 -15.99
C ASN A 118 -0.71 13.51 -16.51
N ARG A 119 0.52 13.45 -17.02
CA ARG A 119 1.14 12.23 -17.58
C ARG A 119 1.05 11.03 -16.63
N LYS A 120 1.15 11.24 -15.32
CA LYS A 120 1.04 10.17 -14.30
C LYS A 120 -0.36 9.58 -14.22
N LEU A 121 -1.40 10.34 -14.56
CA LEU A 121 -2.81 9.95 -14.42
C LEU A 121 -3.45 9.46 -15.73
N ILE A 122 -2.72 9.46 -16.84
CA ILE A 122 -3.27 9.11 -18.17
C ILE A 122 -3.77 7.67 -18.22
N GLU A 123 -3.07 6.71 -17.61
CA GLU A 123 -3.52 5.32 -17.63
C GLU A 123 -4.82 5.12 -16.83
N TYR A 124 -4.98 5.80 -15.68
CA TYR A 124 -6.24 5.80 -14.95
C TYR A 124 -7.36 6.49 -15.74
N ARG A 125 -7.06 7.59 -16.42
CA ARG A 125 -8.02 8.25 -17.30
C ARG A 125 -8.54 7.29 -18.37
N LYS A 126 -7.66 6.49 -19.01
CA LYS A 126 -8.08 5.47 -19.98
C LYS A 126 -9.02 4.43 -19.36
N LEU A 127 -8.72 3.95 -18.15
CA LEU A 127 -9.61 3.05 -17.40
C LEU A 127 -10.98 3.70 -17.12
N PHE A 128 -10.96 4.96 -16.69
CA PHE A 128 -12.17 5.72 -16.39
C PHE A 128 -12.99 5.99 -17.66
N GLU A 129 -12.37 6.29 -18.79
CA GLU A 129 -13.02 6.47 -20.09
C GLU A 129 -13.67 5.16 -20.57
N LYS A 130 -12.97 4.03 -20.43
CA LYS A 130 -13.46 2.68 -20.78
C LYS A 130 -14.70 2.25 -19.99
N LEU A 131 -14.85 2.69 -18.74
CA LEU A 131 -15.99 2.34 -17.87
C LEU A 131 -17.31 2.89 -18.41
N THR A 132 -18.14 2.11 -19.09
CA THR A 132 -19.34 2.64 -19.79
C THR A 132 -20.35 3.36 -18.89
N ASP A 133 -20.62 2.84 -17.70
CA ASP A 133 -21.51 3.46 -16.70
C ASP A 133 -20.76 3.59 -15.37
N PRO A 134 -20.48 4.82 -14.89
CA PRO A 134 -19.75 5.02 -13.64
C PRO A 134 -20.66 4.98 -12.40
N PHE A 135 -21.97 4.80 -12.55
CA PHE A 135 -22.96 4.87 -11.47
C PHE A 135 -22.54 4.05 -10.25
N VAL A 136 -22.16 2.78 -10.44
CA VAL A 136 -21.77 1.88 -9.35
C VAL A 136 -20.46 2.33 -8.71
N LEU A 137 -19.50 2.86 -9.48
CA LEU A 137 -18.21 3.32 -8.96
C LEU A 137 -18.39 4.56 -8.05
N TYR A 138 -19.15 5.56 -8.50
CA TYR A 138 -19.44 6.73 -7.66
C TYR A 138 -20.27 6.38 -6.44
N LEU A 139 -21.23 5.46 -6.57
CA LEU A 139 -22.01 4.98 -5.43
C LEU A 139 -21.13 4.20 -4.44
N ALA A 140 -20.16 3.42 -4.92
CA ALA A 140 -19.19 2.73 -4.07
C ALA A 140 -18.32 3.73 -3.32
N LEU A 141 -17.77 4.74 -3.99
CA LEU A 141 -17.02 5.83 -3.36
C LEU A 141 -17.87 6.56 -2.31
N LEU A 142 -19.13 6.85 -2.59
CA LEU A 142 -20.01 7.50 -1.60
C LEU A 142 -20.23 6.66 -0.33
N LEU A 143 -20.05 5.33 -0.41
CA LEU A 143 -20.40 4.39 0.65
C LEU A 143 -19.20 3.69 1.31
N HIS A 144 -17.99 3.77 0.74
CA HIS A 144 -16.84 2.94 1.11
C HIS A 144 -16.50 3.01 2.61
N ASP A 145 -16.64 4.20 3.22
CA ASP A 145 -16.29 4.47 4.61
C ASP A 145 -17.48 4.57 5.57
N THR A 146 -18.71 4.27 5.12
CA THR A 146 -19.92 4.41 5.95
C THR A 146 -19.91 3.57 7.24
N GLY A 147 -19.16 2.47 7.27
CA GLY A 147 -18.93 1.63 8.45
C GLY A 147 -18.17 2.34 9.59
N LYS A 148 -17.41 3.41 9.30
CA LYS A 148 -16.70 4.19 10.34
C LYS A 148 -17.67 4.85 11.33
N ALA A 149 -18.87 5.22 10.89
CA ALA A 149 -19.86 5.88 11.74
C ALA A 149 -20.36 5.01 12.90
N VAL A 150 -20.25 3.68 12.78
CA VAL A 150 -20.64 2.73 13.82
C VAL A 150 -19.43 2.14 14.57
N GLY A 151 -18.23 2.66 14.33
CA GLY A 151 -17.00 2.20 14.98
C GLY A 151 -16.60 0.76 14.65
N ALA A 152 -17.10 0.20 13.54
CA ALA A 152 -16.81 -1.17 13.14
C ALA A 152 -15.33 -1.37 12.78
N ARG A 153 -14.78 -2.54 13.11
CA ARG A 153 -13.41 -2.95 12.75
C ARG A 153 -13.41 -4.41 12.29
N PRO A 154 -13.07 -4.72 11.02
CA PRO A 154 -12.82 -3.78 9.92
C PRO A 154 -14.10 -3.01 9.53
N HIS A 155 -13.96 -1.73 9.13
CA HIS A 155 -15.12 -0.90 8.77
C HIS A 155 -15.74 -1.30 7.43
N SER A 156 -14.95 -1.89 6.53
CA SER A 156 -15.39 -2.27 5.19
C SER A 156 -16.57 -3.26 5.19
N GLU A 157 -16.58 -4.24 6.11
CA GLU A 157 -17.68 -5.19 6.25
C GLU A 157 -19.00 -4.49 6.64
N ALA A 158 -18.93 -3.52 7.57
CA ALA A 158 -20.09 -2.74 7.96
C ALA A 158 -20.56 -1.81 6.82
N SER A 159 -19.62 -1.19 6.10
CA SER A 159 -19.92 -0.42 4.89
C SER A 159 -20.62 -1.29 3.84
N ALA A 160 -20.20 -2.54 3.66
CA ALA A 160 -20.80 -3.47 2.70
C ALA A 160 -22.26 -3.83 3.07
N VAL A 161 -22.55 -4.00 4.36
CA VAL A 161 -23.93 -4.17 4.86
C VAL A 161 -24.79 -2.95 4.57
N PHE A 162 -24.25 -1.74 4.76
CA PHE A 162 -24.93 -0.49 4.41
C PHE A 162 -25.15 -0.36 2.90
N ALA A 163 -24.14 -0.68 2.09
CA ALA A 163 -24.23 -0.70 0.65
C ALA A 163 -25.29 -1.69 0.15
N GLN A 164 -25.45 -2.85 0.79
CA GLN A 164 -26.52 -3.79 0.47
C GLN A 164 -27.93 -3.20 0.73
N ARG A 165 -28.09 -2.40 1.80
CA ARG A 165 -29.36 -1.69 2.08
C ARG A 165 -29.63 -0.62 1.03
N VAL A 166 -28.62 0.17 0.68
CA VAL A 166 -28.72 1.22 -0.35
C VAL A 166 -29.02 0.59 -1.72
N ALA A 167 -28.36 -0.51 -2.08
CA ALA A 167 -28.61 -1.24 -3.33
C ALA A 167 -30.07 -1.70 -3.47
N ARG A 168 -30.66 -2.20 -2.37
CA ARG A 168 -32.09 -2.59 -2.36
C ARG A 168 -33.01 -1.38 -2.50
N ARG A 169 -32.70 -0.29 -1.79
CA ARG A 169 -33.47 0.97 -1.84
C ARG A 169 -33.45 1.60 -3.23
N LEU A 170 -32.28 1.61 -3.87
CA LEU A 170 -32.05 2.10 -5.22
C LEU A 170 -32.33 1.05 -6.33
N GLN A 171 -32.89 -0.11 -5.97
CA GLN A 171 -33.30 -1.16 -6.90
C GLN A 171 -32.23 -1.54 -7.94
N LEU A 172 -30.97 -1.65 -7.50
CA LEU A 172 -29.86 -2.08 -8.37
C LEU A 172 -30.11 -3.49 -8.89
N ASP A 173 -29.70 -3.74 -10.13
CA ASP A 173 -29.77 -5.08 -10.68
C ASP A 173 -28.77 -6.03 -9.98
N PRO A 174 -28.90 -7.36 -10.16
CA PRO A 174 -28.05 -8.32 -9.47
C PRO A 174 -26.55 -8.17 -9.75
N ARG A 175 -26.15 -7.71 -10.94
CA ARG A 175 -24.75 -7.50 -11.32
C ARG A 175 -24.21 -6.23 -10.67
N GLU A 176 -24.93 -5.11 -10.79
CA GLU A 176 -24.57 -3.85 -10.14
C GLU A 176 -24.45 -3.99 -8.62
N ARG A 177 -25.40 -4.70 -8.00
CA ARG A 177 -25.38 -4.94 -6.56
C ARG A 177 -24.15 -5.74 -6.13
N LYS A 178 -23.77 -6.78 -6.89
CA LYS A 178 -22.57 -7.57 -6.58
C LYS A 178 -21.30 -6.72 -6.69
N MET A 179 -21.19 -5.92 -7.76
CA MET A 179 -20.06 -5.02 -7.96
C MET A 179 -19.99 -3.95 -6.86
N LEU A 180 -21.12 -3.33 -6.49
CA LEU A 180 -21.17 -2.34 -5.41
C LEU A 180 -20.67 -2.93 -4.08
N ILE A 181 -21.19 -4.10 -3.70
CA ILE A 181 -20.80 -4.77 -2.45
C ILE A 181 -19.31 -5.11 -2.48
N LEU A 182 -18.82 -5.67 -3.59
CA LEU A 182 -17.40 -6.01 -3.75
C LEU A 182 -16.50 -4.79 -3.61
N LEU A 183 -16.81 -3.69 -4.32
CA LEU A 183 -16.01 -2.48 -4.28
C LEU A 183 -15.98 -1.85 -2.88
N VAL A 184 -17.12 -1.83 -2.19
CA VAL A 184 -17.21 -1.28 -0.83
C VAL A 184 -16.50 -2.18 0.19
N ASP A 185 -16.67 -3.50 0.12
CA ASP A 185 -16.05 -4.45 1.04
C ASP A 185 -14.53 -4.55 0.86
N HIS A 186 -14.06 -4.38 -0.38
CA HIS A 186 -12.66 -4.53 -0.75
C HIS A 186 -11.94 -3.23 -1.12
N HIS A 187 -12.49 -2.05 -0.80
CA HIS A 187 -11.92 -0.76 -1.22
C HIS A 187 -10.44 -0.57 -0.84
N VAL A 188 -10.03 -1.07 0.33
CA VAL A 188 -8.61 -1.04 0.78
C VAL A 188 -7.77 -2.23 0.30
N THR A 189 -8.38 -3.27 -0.28
CA THR A 189 -7.73 -4.57 -0.50
C THR A 189 -6.58 -4.48 -1.50
N LEU A 190 -6.78 -3.78 -2.62
CA LEU A 190 -5.74 -3.61 -3.64
C LEU A 190 -4.50 -2.91 -3.04
N SER A 191 -4.70 -1.78 -2.37
CA SER A 191 -3.63 -1.02 -1.72
C SER A 191 -2.91 -1.84 -0.64
N ASN A 192 -3.67 -2.57 0.20
CA ASN A 192 -3.11 -3.39 1.26
C ASN A 192 -2.30 -4.56 0.72
N ILE A 193 -2.82 -5.32 -0.25
CA ILE A 193 -2.08 -6.45 -0.82
C ILE A 193 -0.83 -5.94 -1.55
N ALA A 194 -0.95 -4.88 -2.34
CA ALA A 194 0.16 -4.31 -3.07
C ALA A 194 1.32 -3.87 -2.16
N GLN A 195 1.02 -3.39 -0.95
CA GLN A 195 2.02 -2.92 0.00
C GLN A 195 2.50 -4.00 0.98
N ARG A 196 1.65 -4.96 1.35
CA ARG A 196 1.92 -5.90 2.45
C ARG A 196 2.23 -7.32 2.02
N ARG A 197 1.86 -7.72 0.80
CA ARG A 197 2.07 -9.09 0.32
C ARG A 197 3.04 -9.15 -0.84
N ASN A 198 3.68 -10.31 -1.01
CA ASN A 198 4.57 -10.52 -2.13
C ASN A 198 3.77 -10.59 -3.44
N ILE A 199 3.76 -9.49 -4.20
CA ILE A 199 3.03 -9.39 -5.47
C ILE A 199 3.71 -10.14 -6.63
N ASP A 200 4.97 -10.57 -6.45
CA ASP A 200 5.67 -11.43 -7.41
C ASP A 200 5.30 -12.91 -7.23
N ASP A 201 4.58 -13.26 -6.16
CA ASP A 201 4.06 -14.60 -5.94
C ASP A 201 2.76 -14.83 -6.75
N PRO A 202 2.73 -15.81 -7.68
CA PRO A 202 1.52 -16.23 -8.36
C PRO A 202 0.35 -16.56 -7.42
N VAL A 203 0.63 -17.04 -6.20
CA VAL A 203 -0.41 -17.33 -5.21
C VAL A 203 -1.11 -16.04 -4.80
N THR A 204 -0.37 -15.00 -4.39
CA THR A 204 -0.92 -13.67 -4.06
C THR A 204 -1.78 -13.12 -5.20
N VAL A 205 -1.29 -13.20 -6.44
CA VAL A 205 -2.03 -12.74 -7.62
C VAL A 205 -3.31 -13.54 -7.83
N SER A 206 -3.25 -14.86 -7.68
CA SER A 206 -4.40 -15.76 -7.85
C SER A 206 -5.47 -15.56 -6.76
N GLU A 207 -5.06 -15.30 -5.52
CA GLU A 207 -5.95 -15.01 -4.40
C GLU A 207 -6.65 -13.65 -4.61
N PHE A 208 -5.90 -12.63 -5.01
CA PHE A 208 -6.49 -11.32 -5.32
C PHE A 208 -7.41 -11.39 -6.54
N ALA A 209 -7.01 -12.12 -7.59
CA ALA A 209 -7.88 -12.40 -8.74
C ALA A 209 -9.18 -13.12 -8.33
N ALA A 210 -9.10 -14.03 -7.36
CA ALA A 210 -10.26 -14.71 -6.80
C ALA A 210 -11.16 -13.76 -6.00
N ILE A 211 -10.66 -12.64 -5.48
CA ILE A 211 -11.48 -11.58 -4.87
C ILE A 211 -12.17 -10.75 -5.94
N VAL A 212 -11.41 -10.17 -6.90
CA VAL A 212 -11.96 -9.26 -7.91
C VAL A 212 -12.83 -9.97 -8.96
N LYS A 213 -12.64 -11.28 -9.17
CA LYS A 213 -13.37 -12.16 -10.11
C LYS A 213 -13.16 -11.87 -11.60
N ASP A 214 -13.26 -10.61 -12.02
CA ASP A 214 -13.25 -10.20 -13.42
C ASP A 214 -12.59 -8.83 -13.64
N GLN A 215 -12.27 -8.52 -14.89
CA GLN A 215 -11.55 -7.30 -15.27
C GLN A 215 -12.35 -6.01 -14.97
N ASN A 216 -13.69 -6.03 -15.03
CA ASN A 216 -14.47 -4.83 -14.78
C ASN A 216 -14.42 -4.42 -13.31
N ASN A 217 -14.47 -5.40 -12.41
CA ASN A 217 -14.30 -5.15 -10.98
C ASN A 217 -12.88 -4.69 -10.67
N LEU A 218 -11.86 -5.27 -11.32
CA LEU A 218 -10.47 -4.85 -11.16
C LEU A 218 -10.23 -3.41 -11.64
N ASP A 219 -10.76 -3.04 -12.82
CA ASP A 219 -10.67 -1.68 -13.38
C ASP A 219 -11.34 -0.66 -12.44
N ALA A 220 -12.53 -0.99 -11.92
CA ALA A 220 -13.25 -0.12 -10.99
C ALA A 220 -12.56 -0.01 -9.62
N LEU A 221 -12.03 -1.12 -9.09
CA LEU A 221 -11.28 -1.11 -7.83
C LEU A 221 -9.99 -0.30 -7.95
N MET A 222 -9.29 -0.39 -9.09
CA MET A 222 -8.11 0.45 -9.38
C MET A 222 -8.42 1.95 -9.30
N LEU A 223 -9.52 2.37 -9.93
CA LEU A 223 -9.97 3.77 -9.90
C LEU A 223 -10.40 4.22 -8.50
N LEU A 224 -11.09 3.35 -7.76
CA LEU A 224 -11.49 3.60 -6.38
C LEU A 224 -10.26 3.76 -5.49
N THR A 225 -9.28 2.85 -5.59
CA THR A 225 -8.04 2.90 -4.81
C THR A 225 -7.23 4.17 -5.07
N LEU A 226 -7.14 4.63 -6.33
CA LEU A 226 -6.52 5.92 -6.63
C LEU A 226 -7.26 7.09 -5.96
N ALA A 227 -8.59 7.14 -6.13
CA ALA A 227 -9.42 8.22 -5.61
C ALA A 227 -9.35 8.30 -4.08
N ASP A 228 -9.42 7.16 -3.40
CA ASP A 228 -9.26 7.04 -1.94
C ASP A 228 -7.85 7.47 -1.51
N GLY A 229 -6.81 6.91 -2.14
CA GLY A 229 -5.41 7.24 -1.86
C GLY A 229 -5.12 8.75 -1.96
N GLN A 230 -5.52 9.39 -3.05
CA GLN A 230 -5.37 10.84 -3.24
C GLN A 230 -6.34 11.68 -2.39
N GLY A 231 -7.43 11.08 -1.91
CA GLY A 231 -8.43 11.73 -1.07
C GLY A 231 -8.05 11.83 0.41
N THR A 232 -7.03 11.11 0.86
CA THR A 232 -6.51 11.19 2.24
C THR A 232 -5.62 12.43 2.45
N SER A 233 -4.66 12.66 1.54
CA SER A 233 -3.87 13.89 1.40
C SER A 233 -3.16 13.94 0.04
N ASP A 234 -2.74 15.12 -0.40
CA ASP A 234 -1.97 15.29 -1.65
C ASP A 234 -0.54 14.70 -1.58
N VAL A 235 -0.07 14.28 -0.39
CA VAL A 235 1.30 13.78 -0.14
C VAL A 235 1.35 12.26 0.12
N ASN A 236 0.22 11.66 0.53
CA ASN A 236 0.16 10.24 0.91
C ASN A 236 0.26 9.27 -0.29
N TRP A 237 -0.17 9.69 -1.48
CA TRP A 237 -0.05 8.90 -2.71
C TRP A 237 1.33 9.09 -3.35
N SER A 238 2.33 8.36 -2.85
CA SER A 238 3.70 8.39 -3.38
C SER A 238 3.85 7.61 -4.69
N ASP A 239 4.84 7.99 -5.51
CA ASP A 239 5.21 7.29 -6.76
C ASP A 239 5.54 5.80 -6.55
N TRP A 240 6.10 5.46 -5.39
CA TRP A 240 6.39 4.07 -5.01
C TRP A 240 5.11 3.23 -4.84
N LYS A 241 4.15 3.72 -4.05
CA LYS A 241 2.86 3.04 -3.84
C LYS A 241 2.11 2.84 -5.16
N GLU A 242 2.12 3.87 -6.00
CA GLU A 242 1.53 3.80 -7.33
C GLU A 242 2.14 2.66 -8.16
N THR A 243 3.47 2.52 -8.13
CA THR A 243 4.18 1.44 -8.81
C THR A 243 3.72 0.06 -8.33
N LEU A 244 3.63 -0.15 -7.02
CA LEU A 244 3.19 -1.42 -6.44
C LEU A 244 1.75 -1.79 -6.83
N VAL A 245 0.84 -0.81 -6.79
CA VAL A 245 -0.57 -1.02 -7.14
C VAL A 245 -0.73 -1.34 -8.63
N TRP A 246 -0.01 -0.65 -9.51
CA TRP A 246 0.02 -0.99 -10.94
C TRP A 246 0.61 -2.36 -11.23
N GLN A 247 1.68 -2.76 -10.54
CA GLN A 247 2.27 -4.09 -10.68
C GLN A 247 1.24 -5.18 -10.37
N LEU A 248 0.55 -5.09 -9.23
CA LEU A 248 -0.48 -6.05 -8.86
C LEU A 248 -1.66 -6.03 -9.85
N TYR A 249 -2.09 -4.84 -10.29
CA TYR A 249 -3.15 -4.69 -11.29
C TYR A 249 -2.81 -5.41 -12.61
N HIS A 250 -1.59 -5.20 -13.13
CA HIS A 250 -1.15 -5.82 -14.38
C HIS A 250 -0.97 -7.33 -14.25
N ALA A 251 -0.37 -7.82 -13.17
CA ALA A 251 -0.24 -9.25 -12.91
C ALA A 251 -1.63 -9.93 -12.85
N THR A 252 -2.58 -9.29 -12.16
CA THR A 252 -3.96 -9.78 -12.04
C THR A 252 -4.69 -9.75 -13.37
N THR A 253 -4.50 -8.70 -14.18
CA THR A 253 -5.05 -8.62 -15.54
C THR A 253 -4.56 -9.79 -16.41
N GLN A 254 -3.26 -10.10 -16.36
CA GLN A 254 -2.68 -11.22 -17.09
C GLN A 254 -3.24 -12.57 -16.62
N TYR A 255 -3.41 -12.74 -15.31
CA TYR A 255 -4.00 -13.96 -14.74
C TYR A 255 -5.47 -14.14 -15.12
N LEU A 256 -6.27 -13.08 -15.08
CA LEU A 256 -7.69 -13.10 -15.46
C LEU A 256 -7.88 -13.38 -16.95
N ALA A 257 -6.94 -12.94 -17.80
CA ALA A 257 -6.96 -13.21 -19.23
C ALA A 257 -6.67 -14.68 -19.56
N ASP A 258 -5.65 -15.27 -18.94
CA ASP A 258 -5.31 -16.69 -19.11
C ASP A 258 -4.56 -17.25 -17.89
N ARG A 259 -5.27 -18.08 -17.13
CA ARG A 259 -4.77 -18.71 -15.89
C ARG A 259 -3.70 -19.77 -16.15
N HIS A 260 -3.83 -20.56 -17.22
CA HIS A 260 -2.91 -21.66 -17.50
C HIS A 260 -1.56 -21.09 -17.96
N SER A 261 -1.61 -20.20 -18.95
CA SER A 261 -0.41 -19.55 -19.46
C SER A 261 0.27 -18.67 -18.40
N PHE A 262 -0.45 -18.18 -17.39
CA PHE A 262 0.17 -17.42 -16.30
C PHE A 262 1.18 -18.25 -15.50
N TYR A 263 0.82 -19.46 -15.09
CA TYR A 263 1.73 -20.35 -14.36
C TYR A 263 2.85 -20.91 -15.27
N ASP A 264 2.53 -21.27 -16.51
CA ASP A 264 3.54 -21.76 -17.47
C ASP A 264 4.59 -20.70 -17.79
N ARG A 265 4.17 -19.44 -17.95
CA ARG A 265 5.08 -18.30 -18.14
C ARG A 265 5.99 -18.15 -16.92
N ALA A 266 5.48 -18.29 -15.70
CA ALA A 266 6.31 -18.16 -14.50
C ALA A 266 7.42 -19.21 -14.44
N LYS A 267 7.12 -20.46 -14.80
CA LYS A 267 8.11 -21.55 -14.86
C LYS A 267 9.11 -21.35 -16.01
N THR A 268 8.62 -21.17 -17.22
CA THR A 268 9.45 -20.97 -18.43
C THR A 268 10.35 -19.75 -18.27
N ALA A 269 9.90 -18.72 -17.56
CA ALA A 269 10.67 -17.51 -17.34
C ALA A 269 11.85 -17.70 -16.37
N ARG A 270 11.93 -18.75 -15.54
CA ARG A 270 13.15 -19.03 -14.76
C ARG A 270 14.22 -19.61 -15.67
N GLU A 271 13.89 -20.67 -16.39
CA GLU A 271 14.79 -21.34 -17.34
C GLU A 271 15.28 -20.35 -18.43
N ALA A 272 14.37 -19.56 -19.00
CA ALA A 272 14.73 -18.54 -19.98
C ALA A 272 15.61 -17.42 -19.38
N ARG A 273 15.40 -17.04 -18.11
CA ARG A 273 16.26 -16.06 -17.44
C ARG A 273 17.66 -16.62 -17.26
N GLU A 274 17.80 -17.87 -16.85
CA GLU A 274 19.10 -18.54 -16.69
C GLU A 274 19.90 -18.50 -17.99
N THR A 275 19.28 -18.94 -19.10
CA THR A 275 19.91 -18.88 -20.42
C THR A 275 20.32 -17.45 -20.81
N LEU A 276 19.46 -16.45 -20.56
CA LEU A 276 19.78 -15.06 -20.88
C LEU A 276 20.89 -14.48 -19.99
N VAL A 277 20.98 -14.88 -18.72
CA VAL A 277 22.06 -14.50 -17.81
C VAL A 277 23.37 -15.12 -18.29
N GLN A 278 23.39 -16.41 -18.65
CA GLN A 278 24.55 -17.10 -19.24
C GLN A 278 25.05 -16.39 -20.50
N VAL A 279 24.14 -15.99 -21.39
CA VAL A 279 24.51 -15.25 -22.62
C VAL A 279 25.12 -13.88 -22.31
N ARG A 280 24.62 -13.18 -21.28
CA ARG A 280 25.11 -11.82 -20.94
C ARG A 280 26.45 -11.81 -20.23
N LEU A 281 26.65 -12.73 -19.29
CA LEU A 281 27.88 -12.80 -18.49
C LEU A 281 28.99 -13.57 -19.20
N GLY A 282 28.63 -14.49 -20.10
CA GLY A 282 29.58 -15.31 -20.84
C GLY A 282 30.07 -16.53 -20.04
N PRO A 283 30.94 -17.36 -20.65
CA PRO A 283 31.36 -18.65 -20.10
C PRO A 283 32.19 -18.53 -18.82
N ASP A 284 32.85 -17.39 -18.59
CA ASP A 284 33.67 -17.19 -17.40
C ASP A 284 32.86 -17.22 -16.10
N TYR A 285 31.54 -17.02 -16.15
CA TYR A 285 30.63 -17.00 -14.98
C TYR A 285 29.83 -18.30 -14.79
N GLU A 286 30.15 -19.38 -15.51
CA GLU A 286 29.35 -20.61 -15.52
C GLU A 286 29.10 -21.15 -14.11
N GLU A 287 30.15 -21.28 -13.29
CA GLU A 287 30.05 -21.78 -11.92
C GLU A 287 29.22 -20.86 -11.00
N GLU A 288 29.40 -19.54 -11.10
CA GLU A 288 28.63 -18.60 -10.28
C GLU A 288 27.16 -18.56 -10.66
N ILE A 289 26.85 -18.70 -11.96
CA ILE A 289 25.47 -18.75 -12.44
C ILE A 289 24.80 -20.04 -11.94
N GLU A 290 25.45 -21.20 -12.12
CA GLU A 290 24.92 -22.48 -11.62
C GLU A 290 24.65 -22.40 -10.12
N ALA A 291 25.65 -22.00 -9.33
CA ALA A 291 25.47 -21.86 -7.88
C ALA A 291 24.37 -20.85 -7.51
N HIS A 292 24.27 -19.73 -8.24
CA HIS A 292 23.22 -18.74 -8.00
C HIS A 292 21.82 -19.30 -8.29
N PHE A 293 21.64 -20.05 -9.39
CA PHE A 293 20.34 -20.63 -9.73
C PHE A 293 19.96 -21.81 -8.84
N ASP A 294 20.93 -22.55 -8.30
CA ASP A 294 20.69 -23.67 -7.40
C ASP A 294 20.36 -23.25 -5.96
N PHE A 295 21.11 -22.31 -5.40
CA PHE A 295 20.97 -21.95 -3.98
C PHE A 295 19.99 -20.81 -3.71
N MET A 296 19.64 -20.01 -4.71
CA MET A 296 18.74 -18.87 -4.53
C MET A 296 17.26 -19.32 -4.50
N PRO A 297 16.45 -18.83 -3.57
CA PRO A 297 15.04 -19.21 -3.50
C PRO A 297 14.25 -18.76 -4.73
N ASP A 298 13.30 -19.59 -5.17
CA ASP A 298 12.51 -19.38 -6.41
C ASP A 298 11.82 -18.01 -6.52
N HIS A 299 11.41 -17.42 -5.39
CA HIS A 299 10.70 -16.15 -5.39
C HIS A 299 11.61 -14.96 -5.82
N TYR A 300 12.92 -15.09 -5.65
CA TYR A 300 13.90 -14.11 -6.14
C TYR A 300 13.83 -13.94 -7.67
N PHE A 301 13.79 -15.04 -8.42
CA PHE A 301 13.78 -14.99 -9.89
C PHE A 301 12.48 -14.41 -10.46
N ARG A 302 11.43 -14.31 -9.63
CA ARG A 302 10.18 -13.65 -9.99
C ARG A 302 10.26 -12.14 -9.78
N ALA A 303 10.93 -11.70 -8.71
CA ALA A 303 11.10 -10.30 -8.35
C ALA A 303 12.06 -9.53 -9.27
N PHE A 304 13.07 -10.19 -9.82
CA PHE A 304 14.15 -9.53 -10.56
C PHE A 304 14.14 -9.79 -12.08
N LYS A 305 14.52 -8.76 -12.84
CA LYS A 305 14.75 -8.85 -14.29
C LYS A 305 16.14 -9.43 -14.54
N VAL A 306 16.39 -9.90 -15.77
CA VAL A 306 17.69 -10.44 -16.18
C VAL A 306 18.84 -9.46 -15.92
N ALA A 307 18.63 -8.15 -16.11
CA ALA A 307 19.67 -7.15 -15.84
C ALA A 307 20.06 -7.10 -14.35
N ASP A 308 19.06 -7.14 -13.47
CA ASP A 308 19.27 -7.14 -12.02
C ASP A 308 19.96 -8.44 -11.58
N ILE A 309 19.52 -9.59 -12.11
CA ILE A 309 20.14 -10.89 -11.80
C ILE A 309 21.62 -10.90 -12.23
N VAL A 310 21.94 -10.36 -13.40
CA VAL A 310 23.33 -10.20 -13.86
C VAL A 310 24.13 -9.37 -12.86
N ALA A 311 23.63 -8.20 -12.46
CA ALA A 311 24.30 -7.33 -11.50
C ALA A 311 24.49 -8.02 -10.13
N HIS A 312 23.54 -8.84 -9.70
CA HIS A 312 23.63 -9.60 -8.46
C HIS A 312 24.68 -10.72 -8.56
N VAL A 313 24.76 -11.45 -9.67
CA VAL A 313 25.80 -12.48 -9.89
C VAL A 313 27.20 -11.84 -9.89
N GLU A 314 27.37 -10.68 -10.53
CA GLU A 314 28.62 -9.91 -10.47
C GLU A 314 28.96 -9.47 -9.04
N LEU A 315 27.94 -9.07 -8.27
CA LEU A 315 28.11 -8.73 -6.86
C LEU A 315 28.53 -9.94 -6.01
N PHE A 316 27.98 -11.13 -6.26
CA PHE A 316 28.41 -12.38 -5.63
C PHE A 316 29.87 -12.69 -5.94
N ARG A 317 30.30 -12.57 -7.20
CA ARG A 317 31.71 -12.76 -7.57
C ARG A 317 32.61 -11.78 -6.80
N ARG A 318 32.27 -10.49 -6.78
CA ARG A 318 33.02 -9.48 -6.01
C ARG A 318 33.10 -9.82 -4.51
N PHE A 319 32.03 -10.38 -3.94
CA PHE A 319 32.02 -10.83 -2.56
C PHE A 319 32.95 -12.02 -2.33
N TYR A 320 32.89 -13.03 -3.20
CA TYR A 320 33.76 -14.21 -3.10
C TYR A 320 35.23 -13.86 -3.34
N ASP A 321 35.54 -13.00 -4.31
CA ASP A 321 36.90 -12.50 -4.53
C ASP A 321 37.44 -11.79 -3.30
N SER A 322 36.62 -10.92 -2.68
CA SER A 322 36.97 -10.25 -1.42
C SER A 322 37.14 -11.24 -0.26
N THR A 323 36.44 -12.37 -0.28
CA THR A 323 36.53 -13.40 0.76
C THR A 323 37.78 -14.26 0.60
N CYS A 324 38.09 -14.67 -0.62
CA CYS A 324 39.21 -15.55 -0.95
C CYS A 324 40.56 -14.82 -0.99
N PHE A 325 40.57 -13.57 -1.44
CA PHE A 325 41.80 -12.83 -1.75
C PHE A 325 41.90 -11.47 -1.03
N GLY A 326 40.85 -11.03 -0.34
CA GLY A 326 40.82 -9.73 0.33
C GLY A 326 41.32 -9.74 1.77
N GLU A 327 41.60 -8.53 2.29
CA GLU A 327 42.06 -8.32 3.67
C GLU A 327 40.94 -8.45 4.72
N THR A 328 39.67 -8.37 4.30
CA THR A 328 38.49 -8.42 5.18
C THR A 328 37.47 -9.48 4.71
N PRO A 329 37.74 -10.78 4.93
CA PRO A 329 36.96 -11.87 4.33
C PRO A 329 35.50 -11.94 4.78
N LEU A 330 35.18 -11.31 5.90
CA LEU A 330 33.84 -11.29 6.48
C LEU A 330 33.07 -10.01 6.13
N ALA A 331 33.67 -9.07 5.41
CA ALA A 331 33.03 -7.80 5.13
C ALA A 331 32.09 -7.92 3.92
N PRO A 332 30.89 -7.34 3.98
CA PRO A 332 29.97 -7.36 2.85
C PRO A 332 30.47 -6.47 1.72
N VAL A 333 29.92 -6.69 0.52
CA VAL A 333 30.06 -5.82 -0.64
C VAL A 333 28.75 -5.10 -0.92
N PHE A 334 28.86 -3.91 -1.52
CA PHE A 334 27.74 -2.99 -1.72
C PHE A 334 27.63 -2.59 -3.19
N SER A 335 26.41 -2.31 -3.61
CA SER A 335 26.08 -1.64 -4.87
C SER A 335 25.02 -0.58 -4.60
N TRP A 336 25.19 0.60 -5.19
CA TRP A 336 24.24 1.71 -5.11
C TRP A 336 23.82 2.11 -6.52
N GLU A 337 22.53 1.98 -6.82
CA GLU A 337 21.97 2.34 -8.12
C GLU A 337 20.90 3.43 -7.95
N PRO A 338 21.22 4.70 -8.27
CA PRO A 338 20.24 5.79 -8.19
C PRO A 338 19.14 5.65 -9.22
N MET A 339 17.88 5.82 -8.80
CA MET A 339 16.68 5.85 -9.66
C MET A 339 15.95 7.21 -9.52
N PRO A 340 16.49 8.32 -10.07
CA PRO A 340 15.95 9.66 -9.85
C PRO A 340 14.48 9.82 -10.25
N ASP A 341 14.07 9.20 -11.36
CA ASP A 341 12.70 9.26 -11.87
C ASP A 341 11.68 8.53 -10.96
N GLN A 342 12.17 7.66 -10.08
CA GLN A 342 11.36 6.89 -9.12
C GLN A 342 11.56 7.38 -7.67
N GLY A 343 12.31 8.46 -7.46
CA GLY A 343 12.50 9.08 -6.15
C GLY A 343 13.29 8.26 -5.12
N HIS A 344 14.11 7.29 -5.54
CA HIS A 344 14.88 6.45 -4.62
C HIS A 344 16.20 5.95 -5.22
N THR A 345 17.03 5.32 -4.39
CA THR A 345 18.25 4.59 -4.76
C THR A 345 18.12 3.15 -4.28
N VAL A 346 18.52 2.20 -5.11
CA VAL A 346 18.59 0.78 -4.76
C VAL A 346 19.97 0.50 -4.16
N LEU A 347 19.99 0.14 -2.88
CA LEU A 347 21.16 -0.33 -2.14
C LEU A 347 21.11 -1.86 -2.08
N THR A 348 22.02 -2.53 -2.78
CA THR A 348 22.17 -3.98 -2.71
C THR A 348 23.40 -4.35 -1.89
N LEU A 349 23.21 -5.22 -0.91
CA LEU A 349 24.25 -5.79 -0.06
C LEU A 349 24.41 -7.28 -0.35
N CYS A 350 25.64 -7.75 -0.47
CA CYS A 350 25.96 -9.18 -0.48
C CYS A 350 26.97 -9.50 0.62
N GLY A 351 26.69 -10.54 1.42
CA GLY A 351 27.62 -10.99 2.45
C GLY A 351 27.14 -12.25 3.20
N TRP A 352 27.96 -12.77 4.11
CA TRP A 352 27.55 -13.89 4.96
C TRP A 352 26.38 -13.51 5.86
N ASP A 353 25.30 -14.30 5.79
CA ASP A 353 24.21 -14.22 6.74
C ASP A 353 24.72 -14.57 8.14
N ARG A 354 24.36 -13.74 9.12
CA ARG A 354 24.83 -13.88 10.49
C ARG A 354 23.92 -13.12 11.45
N GLN A 355 24.08 -13.44 12.74
CA GLN A 355 23.27 -12.84 13.79
C GLN A 355 23.27 -11.30 13.70
N GLN A 356 22.08 -10.70 13.74
CA GLN A 356 21.86 -9.25 13.71
C GLN A 356 22.34 -8.55 12.42
N LEU A 357 22.56 -9.25 11.30
CA LEU A 357 22.93 -8.60 10.04
C LEU A 357 21.94 -7.50 9.64
N LEU A 358 20.66 -7.85 9.51
CA LEU A 358 19.59 -6.91 9.14
C LEU A 358 19.46 -5.73 10.10
N SER A 359 19.52 -5.96 11.41
CA SER A 359 19.44 -4.85 12.38
C SER A 359 20.64 -3.93 12.26
N LYS A 360 21.86 -4.45 12.06
CA LYS A 360 23.07 -3.65 11.84
C LYS A 360 23.01 -2.84 10.53
N ILE A 361 22.43 -3.39 9.46
CA ILE A 361 22.19 -2.65 8.21
C ILE A 361 21.22 -1.49 8.46
N ALA A 362 20.04 -1.78 9.00
CA ALA A 362 19.03 -0.75 9.29
C ALA A 362 19.57 0.34 10.24
N GLY A 363 20.35 -0.05 11.24
CA GLY A 363 21.00 0.87 12.17
C GLY A 363 22.04 1.76 11.51
N SER A 364 22.83 1.22 10.58
CA SER A 364 23.86 1.97 9.84
C SER A 364 23.23 3.00 8.89
N ILE A 365 22.14 2.62 8.21
CA ILE A 365 21.36 3.54 7.37
C ILE A 365 20.73 4.65 8.22
N SER A 366 20.17 4.31 9.38
CA SER A 366 19.50 5.25 10.30
C SER A 366 20.42 6.32 10.91
N LEU A 367 21.75 6.15 10.83
CA LEU A 367 22.74 7.12 11.33
C LEU A 367 23.06 8.23 10.31
N VAL A 368 22.51 8.12 9.10
CA VAL A 368 22.67 9.04 7.98
C VAL A 368 21.29 9.62 7.66
N PRO A 369 21.15 10.84 7.09
CA PRO A 369 19.84 11.45 6.77
C PRO A 369 19.14 10.75 5.58
N LEU A 370 18.92 9.44 5.68
CA LEU A 370 18.27 8.60 4.70
C LEU A 370 17.03 7.93 5.31
N ASN A 371 16.04 7.66 4.47
CA ASN A 371 14.85 6.87 4.82
C ASN A 371 14.92 5.51 4.12
N ILE A 372 14.44 4.47 4.79
CA ILE A 372 14.25 3.13 4.19
C ILE A 372 12.80 3.06 3.70
N LEU A 373 12.63 2.87 2.39
CA LEU A 373 11.33 2.79 1.72
C LEU A 373 10.83 1.36 1.52
N SER A 374 11.73 0.38 1.48
CA SER A 374 11.45 -1.07 1.45
C SER A 374 12.76 -1.86 1.59
N ALA A 375 12.65 -3.16 1.90
CA ALA A 375 13.79 -4.07 2.02
C ALA A 375 13.41 -5.48 1.58
N ASP A 376 13.91 -5.96 0.45
CA ASP A 376 13.75 -7.34 0.00
C ASP A 376 14.96 -8.18 0.45
N ILE A 377 14.72 -9.24 1.22
CA ILE A 377 15.78 -10.02 1.89
C ILE A 377 15.82 -11.42 1.29
N TYR A 378 16.99 -11.87 0.84
CA TYR A 378 17.16 -13.19 0.24
C TYR A 378 18.36 -13.90 0.85
N THR A 379 18.12 -15.01 1.56
CA THR A 379 19.18 -15.89 2.04
C THR A 379 19.27 -17.11 1.13
N ARG A 380 20.43 -17.35 0.54
CA ARG A 380 20.73 -18.54 -0.26
C ARG A 380 20.95 -19.76 0.64
N GLY A 381 20.77 -20.95 0.08
CA GLY A 381 21.03 -22.23 0.77
C GLY A 381 22.48 -22.43 1.24
N ASP A 382 23.43 -21.64 0.73
CA ASP A 382 24.85 -21.61 1.12
C ASP A 382 25.17 -20.52 2.17
N HIS A 383 24.16 -19.94 2.82
CA HIS A 383 24.26 -18.92 3.87
C HIS A 383 24.83 -17.55 3.41
N VAL A 384 24.81 -17.28 2.10
CA VAL A 384 25.05 -15.92 1.60
C VAL A 384 23.72 -15.17 1.54
N ALA A 385 23.69 -13.98 2.13
CA ALA A 385 22.57 -13.05 2.08
C ALA A 385 22.75 -12.06 0.92
N LEU A 386 21.64 -11.77 0.25
CA LEU A 386 21.46 -10.68 -0.70
C LEU A 386 20.30 -9.81 -0.19
N ASP A 387 20.63 -8.65 0.34
CA ASP A 387 19.65 -7.73 0.89
C ASP A 387 19.53 -6.50 -0.02
N VAL A 388 18.32 -6.22 -0.49
CA VAL A 388 18.03 -5.15 -1.44
C VAL A 388 17.15 -4.11 -0.75
N PHE A 389 17.73 -2.98 -0.39
CA PHE A 389 17.05 -1.85 0.24
C PHE A 389 16.73 -0.77 -0.78
N ARG A 390 15.52 -0.22 -0.77
CA ARG A 390 15.22 1.04 -1.46
C ARG A 390 15.30 2.16 -0.44
N VAL A 391 16.15 3.14 -0.70
CA VAL A 391 16.39 4.26 0.22
C VAL A 391 16.20 5.60 -0.49
N SER A 392 15.74 6.60 0.25
CA SER A 392 15.64 7.99 -0.25
C SER A 392 16.34 8.94 0.70
N ASP A 393 16.63 10.15 0.23
CA ASP A 393 16.96 11.26 1.13
C ASP A 393 15.71 11.69 1.94
N LEU A 394 15.89 12.63 2.88
CA LEU A 394 14.79 13.18 3.68
C LEU A 394 13.78 14.01 2.88
N ARG A 395 14.05 14.30 1.60
CA ARG A 395 13.16 15.05 0.70
C ARG A 395 12.41 14.12 -0.26
N GLY A 396 12.61 12.80 -0.16
CA GLY A 396 12.01 11.81 -1.05
C GLY A 396 12.67 11.71 -2.43
N GLY A 397 13.93 12.12 -2.54
CA GLY A 397 14.74 12.00 -3.75
C GLY A 397 15.72 10.82 -3.69
N ALA A 398 16.28 10.47 -4.86
CA ALA A 398 17.35 9.47 -4.96
C ALA A 398 18.60 9.92 -4.20
N VAL A 399 19.22 8.99 -3.48
CA VAL A 399 20.49 9.19 -2.77
C VAL A 399 21.63 9.21 -3.78
N VAL A 400 22.32 10.35 -3.89
CA VAL A 400 23.46 10.56 -4.79
C VAL A 400 24.72 11.04 -4.06
N ASN A 401 24.64 11.24 -2.75
CA ASN A 401 25.76 11.76 -1.95
C ASN A 401 26.71 10.62 -1.55
N GLU A 402 27.85 10.52 -2.24
CA GLU A 402 28.87 9.49 -2.00
C GLU A 402 29.40 9.46 -0.55
N ARG A 403 29.41 10.61 0.15
CA ARG A 403 29.85 10.66 1.56
C ARG A 403 28.86 9.97 2.49
N GLU A 404 27.57 10.11 2.21
CA GLU A 404 26.50 9.45 2.96
C GLU A 404 26.56 7.94 2.72
N MET A 405 26.72 7.53 1.45
CA MET A 405 26.90 6.11 1.06
C MET A 405 28.10 5.49 1.79
N ALA A 406 29.28 6.13 1.71
CA ALA A 406 30.50 5.64 2.36
C ALA A 406 30.39 5.58 3.90
N LEU A 407 29.61 6.49 4.51
CA LEU A 407 29.35 6.46 5.94
C LEU A 407 28.49 5.27 6.34
N VAL A 408 27.45 4.93 5.56
CA VAL A 408 26.65 3.71 5.76
C VAL A 408 27.55 2.48 5.68
N GLU A 409 28.35 2.36 4.61
CA GLU A 409 29.22 1.20 4.38
C GLU A 409 30.25 1.02 5.50
N SER A 410 30.98 2.09 5.85
CA SER A 410 32.02 2.04 6.88
C SER A 410 31.44 1.78 8.28
N THR A 411 30.24 2.28 8.57
CA THR A 411 29.54 2.00 9.83
C THR A 411 29.13 0.54 9.90
N LEU A 412 28.56 -0.01 8.83
CA LEU A 412 28.16 -1.41 8.78
C LEU A 412 29.35 -2.36 8.90
N ARG A 413 30.45 -2.09 8.16
CA ARG A 413 31.68 -2.90 8.25
C ARG A 413 32.18 -2.98 9.70
N LYS A 414 32.30 -1.84 10.38
CA LYS A 414 32.71 -1.79 11.79
C LYS A 414 31.73 -2.49 12.72
N ALA A 415 30.43 -2.41 12.46
CA ALA A 415 29.43 -3.08 13.28
C ALA A 415 29.46 -4.61 13.12
N LEU A 416 29.95 -5.12 11.98
CA LEU A 416 30.02 -6.55 11.67
C LEU A 416 31.31 -7.24 12.14
N GLU A 417 32.30 -6.49 12.63
CA GLU A 417 33.51 -7.05 13.24
C GLU A 417 33.20 -7.81 14.54
N PRO A 418 34.04 -8.80 14.97
CA PRO A 418 33.81 -9.58 16.18
C PRO A 418 33.64 -8.74 17.46
N ASP A 419 34.43 -7.67 17.62
CA ASP A 419 34.30 -6.66 18.68
C ASP A 419 33.67 -5.36 18.14
N GLY A 420 32.79 -5.52 17.15
CA GLY A 420 32.26 -4.42 16.35
C GLY A 420 31.46 -3.40 17.16
N THR A 421 31.43 -2.17 16.65
CA THR A 421 30.76 -1.04 17.30
C THR A 421 29.29 -1.35 17.61
N ASP A 422 28.89 -1.23 18.88
CA ASP A 422 27.48 -1.22 19.25
C ASP A 422 26.82 0.05 18.70
N LEU A 423 25.79 -0.13 17.87
CA LEU A 423 25.06 0.97 17.24
C LEU A 423 24.08 1.64 18.21
N ASN A 424 23.68 0.97 19.30
CA ASN A 424 22.67 1.49 20.23
C ASN A 424 23.03 2.86 20.84
N PRO A 425 24.26 3.10 21.33
CA PRO A 425 24.66 4.41 21.84
C PRO A 425 24.66 5.50 20.76
N LEU A 426 25.05 5.16 19.52
CA LEU A 426 25.09 6.09 18.39
C LEU A 426 23.67 6.49 17.99
N LEU A 427 22.77 5.52 17.89
CA LEU A 427 21.35 5.76 17.59
C LEU A 427 20.68 6.56 18.72
N ALA A 428 20.97 6.25 19.99
CA ALA A 428 20.47 7.02 21.12
C ALA A 428 20.95 8.48 21.08
N GLN A 429 22.21 8.73 20.68
CA GLN A 429 22.73 10.08 20.51
C GLN A 429 22.07 10.80 19.32
N ALA A 430 21.86 10.10 18.19
CA ALA A 430 21.17 10.64 17.02
C ALA A 430 19.73 11.03 17.35
N ARG A 431 18.98 10.20 18.07
CA ARG A 431 17.61 10.48 18.56
C ARG A 431 17.55 11.76 19.41
N LYS A 432 18.55 11.99 20.27
CA LYS A 432 18.63 13.21 21.11
C LYS A 432 18.94 14.48 20.31
N LYS A 433 19.73 14.37 19.23
CA LYS A 433 20.09 15.49 18.36
C LYS A 433 19.02 15.79 17.31
N GLY A 434 18.25 14.78 16.90
CA GLY A 434 17.13 14.92 15.98
C GLY A 434 16.02 15.78 16.58
N ARG A 435 15.36 16.59 15.74
CA ARG A 435 14.10 17.23 16.13
C ARG A 435 13.05 16.13 16.33
N ARG A 436 12.29 16.19 17.44
CA ARG A 436 11.08 15.38 17.59
C ARG A 436 10.18 15.62 16.39
N SER A 437 9.72 14.55 15.74
CA SER A 437 8.68 14.67 14.72
C SER A 437 7.42 15.24 15.38
N PRO A 438 6.74 16.26 14.81
CA PRO A 438 5.47 16.77 15.33
C PRO A 438 4.40 15.68 15.48
N VAL A 439 4.53 14.58 14.71
CA VAL A 439 3.65 13.41 14.76
C VAL A 439 3.82 12.61 16.06
N ALA A 440 4.97 12.71 16.73
CA ALA A 440 5.20 12.06 18.02
C ALA A 440 4.40 12.70 19.18
N ASP A 441 3.90 13.94 18.99
CA ASP A 441 3.04 14.62 19.96
C ASP A 441 1.54 14.32 19.73
N LEU A 442 1.19 13.61 18.66
CA LEU A 442 -0.17 13.14 18.43
C LEU A 442 -0.35 11.79 19.14
N GLU A 443 -1.37 11.68 20.01
CA GLU A 443 -1.75 10.43 20.68
C GLU A 443 -2.30 9.41 19.66
N PHE A 444 -1.44 8.78 18.87
CA PHE A 444 -1.81 7.65 18.02
C PHE A 444 -1.27 6.34 18.60
N PRO A 445 -2.10 5.29 18.77
CA PRO A 445 -1.67 4.05 19.37
C PRO A 445 -0.78 3.24 18.42
N SER A 446 0.40 2.85 18.89
CA SER A 446 1.20 1.82 18.21
C SER A 446 0.42 0.50 18.21
N ARG A 447 0.37 -0.18 17.07
CA ARG A 447 -0.34 -1.45 16.89
C ARG A 447 0.62 -2.49 16.36
N VAL A 448 0.63 -3.64 17.01
CA VAL A 448 1.31 -4.86 16.53
C VAL A 448 0.22 -5.90 16.27
N SER A 449 0.26 -6.53 15.11
CA SER A 449 -0.61 -7.64 14.73
C SER A 449 0.24 -8.83 14.36
N ILE A 450 -0.13 -10.02 14.82
CA ILE A 450 0.54 -11.27 14.48
C ILE A 450 -0.52 -12.20 13.92
N ASP A 451 -0.41 -12.54 12.63
CA ASP A 451 -1.37 -13.36 11.90
C ASP A 451 -0.70 -14.64 11.37
N ASN A 452 -1.21 -15.79 11.81
CA ASN A 452 -0.75 -17.12 11.39
C ASN A 452 -1.62 -17.76 10.30
N GLN A 453 -2.69 -17.09 9.87
CA GLN A 453 -3.65 -17.56 8.87
C GLN A 453 -3.49 -16.84 7.53
N ALA A 454 -2.92 -15.64 7.52
CA ALA A 454 -2.75 -14.83 6.31
C ALA A 454 -1.87 -15.45 5.21
N ASP A 455 -0.95 -16.34 5.56
CA ASP A 455 -0.07 -17.03 4.59
C ASP A 455 0.05 -18.50 4.98
N PRO A 456 0.13 -19.47 4.05
CA PRO A 456 0.22 -20.90 4.39
C PRO A 456 1.55 -21.31 5.04
N TYR A 457 2.66 -20.60 4.79
CA TYR A 457 4.01 -20.97 5.22
C TYR A 457 4.59 -20.03 6.28
N PHE A 458 4.21 -18.76 6.25
CA PHE A 458 4.80 -17.72 7.11
C PHE A 458 3.83 -17.22 8.19
N THR A 459 4.40 -16.79 9.31
CA THR A 459 3.69 -15.91 10.26
C THR A 459 3.84 -14.48 9.77
N LEU A 460 2.74 -13.75 9.63
CA LEU A 460 2.76 -12.34 9.25
C LEU A 460 2.77 -11.47 10.51
N ILE A 461 3.72 -10.55 10.59
CA ILE A 461 3.74 -9.52 11.64
C ILE A 461 3.58 -8.16 11.00
N GLU A 462 2.54 -7.44 11.40
CA GLU A 462 2.29 -6.06 10.97
C GLU A 462 2.51 -5.12 12.15
N ILE A 463 3.29 -4.07 11.94
CA ILE A 463 3.63 -3.07 12.95
C ILE A 463 3.28 -1.71 12.39
N GLN A 464 2.41 -1.00 13.09
CA GLN A 464 2.04 0.38 12.77
C GLN A 464 2.37 1.26 13.96
N THR A 465 3.27 2.22 13.80
CA THR A 465 3.74 3.07 14.91
C THR A 465 4.31 4.38 14.37
N PRO A 466 4.35 5.47 15.15
CA PRO A 466 5.12 6.66 14.76
C PRO A 466 6.57 6.28 14.43
N ASP A 467 7.06 6.78 13.30
CA ASP A 467 8.42 6.52 12.85
C ASP A 467 9.42 7.33 13.68
N ARG A 468 10.60 6.74 13.90
CA ARG A 468 11.68 7.33 14.67
C ARG A 468 13.02 6.75 14.23
N ILE A 469 14.08 7.54 14.42
CA ILE A 469 15.46 7.13 14.11
C ILE A 469 15.77 5.77 14.78
N GLY A 470 16.14 4.78 13.96
CA GLY A 470 16.47 3.43 14.42
C GLY A 470 15.27 2.58 14.87
N LEU A 471 14.04 2.91 14.48
CA LEU A 471 12.87 2.06 14.74
C LEU A 471 13.09 0.65 14.17
N LEU A 472 13.39 0.56 12.86
CA LEU A 472 13.60 -0.71 12.20
C LEU A 472 14.77 -1.51 12.81
N HIS A 473 15.83 -0.84 13.26
CA HIS A 473 16.93 -1.47 14.01
C HIS A 473 16.42 -2.18 15.27
N ASP A 474 15.62 -1.49 16.08
CA ASP A 474 15.11 -2.02 17.35
C ASP A 474 14.13 -3.19 17.10
N LEU A 475 13.27 -3.09 16.08
CA LEU A 475 12.36 -4.18 15.66
C LEU A 475 13.14 -5.42 15.20
N LEU A 476 14.13 -5.25 14.32
CA LEU A 476 14.96 -6.35 13.82
C LEU A 476 15.81 -6.97 14.93
N GLN A 477 16.24 -6.19 15.93
CA GLN A 477 16.92 -6.71 17.10
C GLN A 477 15.98 -7.57 17.96
N CYS A 478 14.72 -7.16 18.12
CA CYS A 478 13.69 -7.96 18.78
C CYS A 478 13.50 -9.32 18.09
N PHE A 479 13.36 -9.34 16.75
CA PHE A 479 13.28 -10.60 15.99
C PHE A 479 14.52 -11.47 16.19
N SER A 480 15.72 -10.90 16.10
CA SER A 480 16.96 -11.66 16.28
C SER A 480 17.10 -12.26 17.69
N ARG A 481 16.61 -11.59 18.75
CA ARG A 481 16.63 -12.11 20.13
C ARG A 481 15.65 -13.27 20.33
N ASN A 482 14.54 -13.26 19.59
CA ASN A 482 13.49 -14.28 19.63
C ASN A 482 13.73 -15.46 18.66
N GLU A 483 14.93 -15.51 18.05
CA GLU A 483 15.33 -16.53 17.06
C GLU A 483 14.31 -16.63 15.92
N ILE A 484 13.99 -15.48 15.36
CA ILE A 484 13.07 -15.35 14.23
C ILE A 484 13.88 -15.07 12.97
N ASP A 485 13.61 -15.85 11.93
CA ASP A 485 14.13 -15.61 10.59
C ASP A 485 13.09 -14.86 9.76
N ILE A 486 13.55 -13.83 9.05
CA ILE A 486 12.73 -12.98 8.20
C ILE A 486 12.94 -13.46 6.76
N ALA A 487 11.88 -14.01 6.17
CA ALA A 487 11.89 -14.43 4.77
C ALA A 487 11.62 -13.27 3.83
N LEU A 488 10.79 -12.31 4.25
CA LEU A 488 10.49 -11.10 3.50
C LEU A 488 10.12 -9.99 4.48
N ALA A 489 10.58 -8.77 4.22
CA ALA A 489 10.13 -7.59 4.92
C ALA A 489 9.55 -6.60 3.91
N ARG A 490 8.51 -5.87 4.30
CA ARG A 490 8.01 -4.71 3.56
C ARG A 490 7.92 -3.57 4.54
N ILE A 491 8.89 -2.69 4.45
CA ILE A 491 9.04 -1.52 5.30
C ILE A 491 8.40 -0.35 4.56
N SER A 492 7.57 0.45 5.23
CA SER A 492 6.95 1.61 4.60
C SER A 492 6.77 2.72 5.62
N THR A 493 7.47 3.83 5.44
CA THR A 493 7.23 5.05 6.22
C THR A 493 6.31 5.99 5.46
N GLU A 494 5.20 6.38 6.08
CA GLU A 494 4.23 7.33 5.54
C GLU A 494 3.88 8.41 6.57
N SER A 495 4.03 9.69 6.19
CA SER A 495 3.58 10.83 7.01
C SER A 495 4.04 10.77 8.48
N GLY A 496 5.25 10.24 8.71
CA GLY A 496 5.83 10.09 10.04
C GLY A 496 5.38 8.85 10.82
N ALA A 497 4.71 7.88 10.18
CA ALA A 497 4.37 6.58 10.73
C ALA A 497 5.02 5.47 9.92
N ALA A 498 5.60 4.48 10.60
CA ALA A 498 6.08 3.25 9.99
C ALA A 498 4.95 2.23 9.95
N ILE A 499 4.80 1.56 8.81
CA ILE A 499 3.86 0.47 8.54
C ILE A 499 4.69 -0.67 7.97
N ASP A 500 5.20 -1.50 8.88
CA ASP A 500 6.14 -2.55 8.54
C ASP A 500 5.45 -3.91 8.58
N THR A 501 5.68 -4.71 7.55
CA THR A 501 5.14 -6.07 7.43
C THR A 501 6.29 -7.06 7.29
N PHE A 502 6.31 -8.08 8.14
CA PHE A 502 7.35 -9.11 8.13
C PHE A 502 6.74 -10.50 7.95
N TYR A 503 7.26 -11.25 6.97
CA TYR A 503 7.01 -12.67 6.78
C TYR A 503 8.10 -13.43 7.50
N ILE A 504 7.72 -14.13 8.55
CA ILE A 504 8.69 -14.72 9.45
C ILE A 504 8.47 -16.22 9.64
N THR A 505 9.56 -16.89 10.01
CA THR A 505 9.56 -18.26 10.51
C THR A 505 10.33 -18.34 11.82
N ASP A 506 10.04 -19.36 12.60
CA ASP A 506 10.84 -19.76 13.74
C ASP A 506 12.14 -20.39 13.25
N ARG A 507 13.29 -19.83 13.63
CA ARG A 507 14.62 -20.34 13.24
C ARG A 507 14.85 -21.78 13.66
N ARG A 508 14.22 -22.24 14.76
CA ARG A 508 14.42 -23.60 15.27
C ARG A 508 13.67 -24.65 14.47
N SER A 509 12.46 -24.33 14.00
CA SER A 509 11.59 -25.28 13.32
C SER A 509 11.47 -25.02 11.81
N HIS A 510 11.99 -23.89 11.33
CA HIS A 510 11.81 -23.40 9.96
C HIS A 510 10.34 -23.39 9.53
N SER A 511 9.44 -23.11 10.47
CA SER A 511 7.99 -23.07 10.27
C SER A 511 7.39 -21.83 10.89
N LYS A 512 6.07 -21.62 10.72
CA LYS A 512 5.32 -20.60 11.47
C LYS A 512 5.60 -20.67 12.97
N LEU A 513 5.56 -19.50 13.61
CA LEU A 513 5.57 -19.40 15.06
C LEU A 513 4.35 -20.09 15.65
N THR A 514 4.59 -21.02 16.57
CA THR A 514 3.53 -21.72 17.31
C THR A 514 3.66 -21.45 18.81
N GLY A 515 2.54 -21.52 19.53
CA GLY A 515 2.48 -21.33 20.98
C GLY A 515 2.07 -19.91 21.40
N THR A 516 0.89 -19.81 22.02
CA THR A 516 0.27 -18.53 22.43
C THR A 516 1.15 -17.70 23.36
N GLN A 517 1.87 -18.34 24.28
CA GLN A 517 2.74 -17.62 25.22
C GLN A 517 3.91 -16.93 24.50
N ARG A 518 4.56 -17.62 23.56
CA ARG A 518 5.66 -17.04 22.76
C ARG A 518 5.18 -15.89 21.90
N MET A 519 4.01 -16.03 21.27
CA MET A 519 3.40 -14.96 20.47
C MET A 519 3.07 -13.73 21.33
N ASN A 520 2.55 -13.93 22.55
CA ASN A 520 2.26 -12.83 23.48
C ASN A 520 3.52 -12.12 23.96
N THR A 521 4.59 -12.86 24.28
CA THR A 521 5.89 -12.29 24.66
C THR A 521 6.48 -11.47 23.51
N LEU A 522 6.52 -12.05 22.30
CA LEU A 522 6.98 -11.34 21.11
C LEU A 522 6.17 -10.08 20.84
N HIS A 523 4.85 -10.14 20.96
CA HIS A 523 3.98 -8.98 20.81
C HIS A 523 4.33 -7.87 21.82
N GLN A 524 4.55 -8.20 23.09
CA GLN A 524 4.95 -7.23 24.12
C GLN A 524 6.30 -6.60 23.83
N GLU A 525 7.29 -7.41 23.43
CA GLU A 525 8.64 -6.93 23.11
C GLU A 525 8.66 -6.06 21.85
N LEU A 526 7.92 -6.42 20.80
CA LEU A 526 7.76 -5.60 19.61
C LEU A 526 7.03 -4.28 19.91
N HIS A 527 6.03 -4.31 20.79
CA HIS A 527 5.33 -3.11 21.21
C HIS A 527 6.25 -2.17 22.01
N ALA A 528 7.06 -2.71 22.93
CA ALA A 528 8.07 -1.95 23.65
C ALA A 528 9.14 -1.37 22.69
N ALA A 529 9.62 -2.20 21.76
CA ALA A 529 10.53 -1.78 20.71
C ALA A 529 9.91 -0.68 19.84
N ALA A 530 8.63 -0.75 19.45
CA ALA A 530 7.98 0.30 18.69
C ALA A 530 7.99 1.66 19.44
N LEU A 531 7.68 1.63 20.75
CA LEU A 531 7.66 2.81 21.61
C LEU A 531 9.06 3.33 21.99
N GLY A 532 10.11 2.54 21.79
CA GLY A 532 11.48 2.88 22.18
C GLY A 532 11.70 2.84 23.70
N SER A 533 10.94 1.99 24.40
CA SER A 533 10.98 1.78 25.85
C SER A 533 11.82 0.57 26.26
#